data_AF-A0A7J3R9J3-F1
#
_entry.id   AF-A0A7J3R9J3-F1
#
_cell.length_a   1.000
_cell.length_b   1.000
_cell.length_c   1.000
_cell.angle_alpha   90.00
_cell.angle_beta   90.00
_cell.angle_gamma   90.00
#
_symmetry.space_group_name_H-M   'P 1'
#
loop_
_entity.id
_entity.type
_entity.pdbx_description
1 polymer ?
#
loop_
_entity_poly.entity_id
_entity_poly.type
_entity_poly.pdbx_seq_one_letter_code
_entity_poly.pdbx_strand_id
1 'polypeptide(L)'
;MPPINKYKCNKCDLSFPVGWGGYMYVEDNNGKRIICPHPEEYSKIYEVLGYNASEELIAERVGFNSHCLCLDCLHQFEADIEKDERKCPRCISTSVKTLLELVGTSCPKCKKGIIKEKCIGYS
;
A
#
# COMPACT_ATOMS: atom_id res chain seq x y z
N MET A 1 16.73 -3.67 -7.57
CA MET A 1 15.38 -4.24 -7.38
C MET A 1 15.16 -4.55 -5.91
N PRO A 2 14.15 -3.94 -5.28
CA PRO A 2 13.80 -4.24 -3.89
C PRO A 2 13.28 -5.68 -3.73
N PRO A 3 13.48 -6.32 -2.57
CA PRO A 3 13.03 -7.69 -2.34
C PRO A 3 11.50 -7.78 -2.29
N ILE A 4 10.93 -8.82 -2.92
CA ILE A 4 9.51 -9.16 -2.77
C ILE A 4 9.34 -9.88 -1.42
N ASN A 5 8.39 -9.42 -0.61
CA ASN A 5 8.15 -9.95 0.71
C ASN A 5 6.76 -10.57 0.84
N LYS A 6 6.68 -11.65 1.63
CA LYS A 6 5.43 -12.20 2.16
C LYS A 6 5.23 -11.72 3.59
N TYR A 7 4.05 -11.17 3.88
CA TYR A 7 3.71 -10.68 5.20
C TYR A 7 2.58 -11.49 5.83
N LYS A 8 2.80 -12.04 7.02
CA LYS A 8 1.79 -12.82 7.74
C LYS A 8 2.01 -12.87 9.24
N CYS A 9 0.96 -13.15 10.00
CA CYS A 9 1.10 -13.56 11.39
C CYS A 9 1.79 -14.92 11.48
N ASN A 10 2.63 -15.12 12.50
CA ASN A 10 3.26 -16.41 12.80
C ASN A 10 2.40 -17.37 13.64
N LYS A 11 1.16 -16.98 14.03
CA LYS A 11 0.26 -17.78 14.88
C LYS A 11 -1.15 -17.96 14.32
N CYS A 12 -1.66 -17.01 13.52
CA CYS A 12 -2.98 -17.13 12.89
C CYS A 12 -2.89 -16.94 11.37
N ASP A 13 -4.03 -17.00 10.71
CA ASP A 13 -4.25 -16.89 9.27
C ASP A 13 -4.22 -15.46 8.73
N LEU A 14 -4.03 -14.43 9.58
CA LEU A 14 -3.89 -13.05 9.10
C LEU A 14 -2.68 -12.93 8.18
N SER A 15 -2.93 -12.57 6.93
CA SER A 15 -1.94 -12.34 5.90
C SER A 15 -2.32 -11.12 5.06
N PHE A 16 -1.31 -10.58 4.37
CA PHE A 16 -1.42 -9.37 3.56
C PHE A 16 -0.91 -9.65 2.14
N PRO A 17 -1.15 -8.73 1.18
CA PRO A 17 -0.59 -8.84 -0.15
C PRO A 17 0.92 -9.04 -0.15
N VAL A 18 1.39 -9.85 -1.10
CA VAL A 18 2.81 -10.07 -1.35
C VAL A 18 3.34 -8.89 -2.16
N GLY A 19 4.52 -8.37 -1.82
CA GLY A 19 5.11 -7.24 -2.51
C GLY A 19 5.95 -6.39 -1.58
N TRP A 20 5.84 -5.07 -1.71
CA TRP A 20 6.63 -4.07 -0.98
C TRP A 20 5.84 -3.33 0.11
N GLY A 21 4.64 -3.82 0.45
CA GLY A 21 3.75 -3.18 1.43
C GLY A 21 2.86 -2.08 0.86
N GLY A 22 2.99 -1.79 -0.42
CA GLY A 22 2.17 -0.86 -1.18
C GLY A 22 2.64 -0.79 -2.63
N TYR A 23 2.13 0.16 -3.40
CA TYR A 23 2.50 0.40 -4.78
C TYR A 23 2.30 1.85 -5.18
N MET A 24 3.07 2.29 -6.17
CA MET A 24 2.93 3.62 -6.75
C MET A 24 1.72 3.67 -7.68
N TYR A 25 1.06 4.83 -7.74
CA TYR A 25 -0.01 5.09 -8.69
C TYR A 25 0.15 6.46 -9.33
N VAL A 26 -0.52 6.64 -10.47
CA VAL A 26 -0.77 7.93 -11.11
C VAL A 26 -2.27 8.15 -11.23
N GLU A 27 -2.74 9.33 -10.91
CA GLU A 27 -4.15 9.70 -11.06
C GLU A 27 -4.45 10.22 -12.46
N ASP A 28 -5.51 9.71 -13.10
CA ASP A 28 -5.98 10.18 -14.39
C ASP A 28 -6.85 11.46 -14.28
N ASN A 29 -7.26 12.02 -15.41
CA ASN A 29 -8.09 13.23 -15.46
C ASN A 29 -9.48 13.08 -14.81
N ASN A 30 -9.94 11.85 -14.55
CA ASN A 30 -11.20 11.57 -13.87
C ASN A 30 -11.02 11.34 -12.36
N GLY A 31 -9.81 11.52 -11.84
CA GLY A 31 -9.50 11.24 -10.43
C GLY A 31 -9.29 9.76 -10.13
N LYS A 32 -9.19 8.90 -11.15
CA LYS A 32 -8.98 7.46 -10.94
C LYS A 32 -7.49 7.17 -10.79
N ARG A 33 -7.13 6.48 -9.69
CA ARG A 33 -5.78 5.99 -9.46
C ARG A 33 -5.47 4.77 -10.33
N ILE A 34 -4.42 4.87 -11.13
CA ILE A 34 -3.90 3.82 -12.01
C ILE A 34 -2.59 3.31 -11.46
N ILE A 35 -2.45 2.00 -11.29
CA ILE A 35 -1.24 1.37 -10.74
C ILE A 35 -0.08 1.59 -11.71
N CYS A 36 1.06 2.03 -11.18
CA CYS A 36 2.33 2.11 -11.89
C CYS A 36 3.18 0.88 -11.53
N PRO A 37 3.32 -0.10 -12.43
CA PRO A 37 4.05 -1.33 -12.14
C PRO A 37 5.55 -1.09 -12.11
N HIS A 38 6.27 -1.64 -11.12
CA HIS A 38 7.73 -1.67 -11.12
C HIS A 38 8.24 -2.78 -12.05
N PRO A 39 9.32 -2.55 -12.83
CA PRO A 39 10.17 -1.35 -12.88
C PRO A 39 9.75 -0.27 -13.89
N GLU A 40 8.56 -0.36 -14.48
CA GLU A 40 8.08 0.52 -15.55
C GLU A 40 7.19 1.66 -15.05
N GLU A 41 7.43 2.13 -13.82
CA GLU A 41 6.58 3.13 -13.17
C GLU A 41 6.41 4.40 -14.00
N TYR A 42 7.53 4.95 -14.49
CA TYR A 42 7.54 6.17 -15.29
C TYR A 42 6.92 5.98 -16.67
N SER A 43 7.09 4.80 -17.29
CA SER A 43 6.41 4.47 -18.54
C SER A 43 4.91 4.61 -18.37
N LYS A 44 4.35 4.11 -17.26
CA LYS A 44 2.92 4.23 -16.98
C LYS A 44 2.49 5.65 -16.66
N ILE A 45 3.31 6.41 -15.91
CA ILE A 45 3.04 7.83 -15.65
C ILE A 45 2.90 8.59 -16.98
N TYR A 46 3.87 8.45 -17.90
CA TYR A 46 3.85 9.15 -19.17
C TYR A 46 2.75 8.65 -20.12
N GLU A 47 2.36 7.38 -20.04
CA GLU A 47 1.20 6.86 -20.77
C GLU A 47 -0.09 7.57 -20.33
N VAL A 48 -0.26 7.85 -19.03
CA VAL A 48 -1.47 8.46 -18.46
C VAL A 48 -1.46 9.99 -18.60
N LEU A 49 -0.34 10.65 -18.29
CA LEU A 49 -0.23 12.11 -18.27
C LEU A 49 0.27 12.72 -19.60
N GLY A 50 0.82 11.89 -20.48
CA GLY A 50 1.53 12.29 -21.69
C GLY A 50 3.04 12.47 -21.46
N TYR A 51 3.83 12.20 -22.50
CA TYR A 51 5.30 12.29 -22.46
C TYR A 51 5.85 13.70 -22.20
N ASN A 52 5.04 14.74 -22.38
CA ASN A 52 5.40 16.14 -22.13
C ASN A 52 4.83 16.67 -20.80
N ALA A 53 4.35 15.78 -19.92
CA ALA A 53 3.86 16.18 -18.60
C ALA A 53 4.94 16.93 -17.81
N SER A 54 4.58 18.05 -17.20
CA SER A 54 5.52 18.81 -16.38
C SER A 54 5.81 18.09 -15.07
N GLU A 55 6.95 18.40 -14.45
CA GLU A 55 7.31 17.81 -13.16
C GLU A 55 6.29 18.15 -12.06
N GLU A 56 5.70 19.35 -12.10
CA GLU A 56 4.66 19.76 -11.15
C GLU A 56 3.40 18.90 -11.28
N LEU A 57 2.96 18.64 -12.52
CA LEU A 57 1.80 17.79 -12.77
C LEU A 57 2.06 16.34 -12.32
N ILE A 58 3.27 15.83 -12.58
CA ILE A 58 3.68 14.49 -12.13
C ILE A 58 3.66 14.43 -10.59
N ALA A 59 4.25 15.42 -9.91
CA ALA A 59 4.28 15.47 -8.45
C ALA A 59 2.87 15.56 -7.84
N GLU A 60 1.97 16.30 -8.46
CA GLU A 60 0.57 16.41 -8.04
C GLU A 60 -0.17 15.06 -8.17
N ARG A 61 -0.03 14.40 -9.32
CA ARG A 61 -0.83 13.23 -9.71
C ARG A 61 -0.27 11.88 -9.28
N VAL A 62 1.03 11.81 -8.98
CA VAL A 62 1.68 10.57 -8.53
C VAL A 62 1.61 10.46 -7.02
N GLY A 63 1.32 9.27 -6.52
CA GLY A 63 1.29 8.97 -5.10
C GLY A 63 1.61 7.51 -4.81
N PHE A 64 1.46 7.12 -3.55
CA PHE A 64 1.79 5.77 -3.10
C PHE A 64 0.68 5.20 -2.21
N ASN A 65 0.01 4.16 -2.71
CA ASN A 65 -0.98 3.43 -1.93
C ASN A 65 -0.26 2.43 -1.02
N SER A 66 -0.45 2.57 0.29
CA SER A 66 -0.05 1.58 1.27
C SER A 66 -1.14 0.52 1.45
N HIS A 67 -0.76 -0.73 1.67
CA HIS A 67 -1.69 -1.74 2.18
C HIS A 67 -1.94 -1.45 3.66
N CYS A 68 -3.20 -1.23 4.02
CA CYS A 68 -3.64 -0.82 5.34
C CYS A 68 -4.51 -1.88 6.01
N LEU A 69 -4.57 -1.82 7.34
CA LEU A 69 -5.47 -2.60 8.17
C LEU A 69 -6.10 -1.71 9.24
N CYS A 70 -7.42 -1.76 9.33
CA CYS A 70 -8.13 -1.22 10.49
C CYS A 70 -7.95 -2.17 11.69
N LEU A 71 -7.48 -1.65 12.82
CA LEU A 71 -7.24 -2.45 14.02
C LEU A 71 -8.53 -2.81 14.77
N ASP A 72 -9.63 -2.12 14.47
CA ASP A 72 -10.92 -2.32 15.14
C ASP A 72 -11.80 -3.34 14.40
N CYS A 73 -11.92 -3.21 13.07
CA CYS A 73 -12.75 -4.13 12.26
C CYS A 73 -11.96 -5.14 11.42
N LEU A 74 -10.62 -5.09 11.48
CA LEU A 74 -9.70 -5.95 10.73
C LEU A 74 -9.89 -5.91 9.20
N HIS A 75 -10.54 -4.87 8.67
CA HIS A 75 -10.67 -4.67 7.24
C HIS A 75 -9.32 -4.22 6.65
N GLN A 76 -8.88 -4.95 5.62
CA GLN A 76 -7.76 -4.57 4.77
C GLN A 76 -8.24 -3.72 3.61
N PHE A 77 -7.51 -2.66 3.30
CA PHE A 77 -7.80 -1.72 2.21
C PHE A 77 -6.51 -1.02 1.78
N GLU A 78 -6.57 -0.23 0.71
CA GLU A 78 -5.45 0.56 0.20
C GLU A 78 -5.73 2.04 0.41
N ALA A 79 -4.73 2.79 0.86
CA ALA A 79 -4.82 4.24 1.02
C ALA A 79 -3.45 4.88 0.87
N ASP A 80 -3.44 6.08 0.31
CA ASP A 80 -2.27 6.94 0.31
C ASP A 80 -2.24 7.70 1.64
N ILE A 81 -1.40 7.29 2.58
CA ILE A 81 -1.41 7.84 3.95
C ILE A 81 -0.96 9.31 4.00
N GLU A 82 -0.29 9.80 2.96
CA GLU A 82 0.14 11.19 2.87
C GLU A 82 -0.95 12.09 2.28
N LYS A 83 -1.79 11.56 1.38
CA LYS A 83 -2.85 12.33 0.71
C LYS A 83 -4.27 12.08 1.24
N ASP A 84 -4.56 10.87 1.71
CA ASP A 84 -5.89 10.47 2.16
C ASP A 84 -6.09 10.68 3.66
N GLU A 85 -7.34 10.85 4.07
CA GLU A 85 -7.69 10.74 5.48
C GLU A 85 -7.40 9.32 5.98
N ARG A 86 -6.63 9.22 7.06
CA ARG A 86 -6.30 7.95 7.72
C ARG A 86 -7.50 7.38 8.49
N LYS A 87 -8.51 6.91 7.75
CA LYS A 87 -9.76 6.34 8.26
C LYS A 87 -10.11 5.06 7.53
N CYS A 88 -10.71 4.11 8.24
CA CYS A 88 -11.19 2.88 7.63
C CYS A 88 -12.45 3.15 6.79
N PRO A 89 -12.49 2.74 5.51
CA PRO A 89 -13.68 2.95 4.65
C PRO A 89 -14.88 2.10 5.08
N ARG A 90 -14.68 1.08 5.92
CA ARG A 90 -15.74 0.17 6.38
C ARG A 90 -16.39 0.61 7.68
N CYS A 91 -15.61 1.06 8.66
CA CYS A 91 -16.12 1.40 10.00
C CYS A 91 -15.79 2.83 10.46
N ILE A 92 -15.15 3.64 9.62
CA ILE A 92 -14.79 5.05 9.87
C ILE A 92 -13.78 5.26 11.01
N SER A 93 -13.33 4.19 11.67
CA SER A 93 -12.28 4.25 12.68
C SER A 93 -10.97 4.86 12.14
N THR A 94 -10.34 5.70 12.95
CA THR A 94 -8.99 6.25 12.74
C THR A 94 -7.88 5.30 13.21
N SER A 95 -8.24 4.17 13.83
CA SER A 95 -7.33 3.12 14.27
C SER A 95 -6.87 2.28 13.06
N VAL A 96 -6.07 2.89 12.20
CA VAL A 96 -5.55 2.30 10.96
C VAL A 96 -4.02 2.26 11.02
N LYS A 97 -3.44 1.12 10.65
CA LYS A 97 -2.00 0.98 10.41
C LYS A 97 -1.71 0.48 9.01
N THR A 98 -0.58 0.92 8.45
CA THR A 98 -0.02 0.32 7.24
C THR A 98 0.56 -1.05 7.55
N LEU A 99 0.73 -1.87 6.52
CA LEU A 99 1.39 -3.16 6.61
C LEU A 99 2.79 -3.02 7.21
N LEU A 100 3.56 -2.04 6.75
CA LEU A 100 4.94 -1.83 7.20
C LEU A 100 5.00 -1.41 8.69
N GLU A 101 4.06 -0.58 9.16
CA GLU A 101 3.93 -0.25 10.60
C GLU A 101 3.50 -1.45 11.47
N LEU A 102 2.89 -2.48 10.88
CA LEU A 102 2.48 -3.68 11.58
C LEU A 102 3.59 -4.72 11.70
N VAL A 103 4.57 -4.73 10.79
CA VAL A 103 5.69 -5.68 10.84
C VAL A 103 6.41 -5.57 12.19
N GLY A 104 6.69 -6.72 12.81
CA GLY A 104 7.33 -6.81 14.12
C GLY A 104 6.39 -6.56 15.30
N THR A 105 5.15 -6.08 15.07
CA THR A 105 4.19 -5.80 16.14
C THR A 105 3.26 -6.99 16.45
N SER A 106 2.58 -6.93 17.59
CA SER A 106 1.57 -7.93 17.97
C SER A 106 0.42 -7.98 16.97
N CYS A 107 0.05 -9.19 16.57
CA CYS A 107 -0.99 -9.43 15.59
C CYS A 107 -2.34 -8.88 16.09
N PRO A 108 -2.97 -7.94 15.37
CA PRO A 108 -4.21 -7.33 15.82
C PRO A 108 -5.40 -8.31 15.82
N LYS A 109 -5.36 -9.38 15.02
CA LYS A 109 -6.40 -10.41 14.98
C LYS A 109 -6.36 -11.35 16.18
N CYS A 110 -5.22 -11.98 16.45
CA CYS A 110 -5.13 -13.03 17.49
C CYS A 110 -4.50 -12.59 18.80
N LYS A 111 -3.86 -11.40 18.85
CA LYS A 111 -3.13 -10.81 20.00
C LYS A 111 -1.99 -11.67 20.59
N LYS A 112 -1.74 -12.86 20.04
CA LYS A 112 -0.74 -13.84 20.50
C LYS A 112 0.48 -13.94 19.58
N GLY A 113 0.28 -13.70 18.28
CA GLY A 113 1.34 -13.76 17.28
C GLY A 113 1.98 -12.42 16.99
N ILE A 114 3.02 -12.43 16.17
CA ILE A 114 3.72 -11.26 15.64
C ILE A 114 3.56 -11.26 14.12
N ILE A 115 3.38 -10.08 13.52
CA ILE A 115 3.42 -9.94 12.06
C ILE A 115 4.86 -10.02 11.59
N LYS A 116 5.15 -10.95 10.67
CA LYS A 116 6.48 -11.19 10.14
C LYS A 116 6.48 -10.89 8.65
N GLU A 117 7.55 -10.24 8.21
CA GLU A 117 7.95 -10.20 6.81
C GLU A 117 8.94 -11.33 6.53
N LYS A 118 8.91 -11.84 5.29
CA LYS A 118 9.87 -12.81 4.79
C LYS A 118 10.15 -12.50 3.33
N CYS A 119 11.40 -12.21 3.00
CA CYS A 119 11.85 -12.12 1.61
C CYS A 119 11.65 -13.46 0.90
N ILE A 120 11.04 -13.41 -0.29
CA ILE A 120 10.75 -14.58 -1.13
C ILE A 120 11.34 -14.47 -2.54
N GLY A 121 12.00 -13.36 -2.88
CA GLY A 121 12.61 -13.15 -4.19
C GLY A 121 12.93 -11.69 -4.46
N TYR A 122 13.33 -11.42 -5.70
CA TYR A 122 13.60 -10.08 -6.24
C TYR A 122 12.88 -9.97 -7.58
N SER A 123 12.25 -8.82 -7.86
CA SER A 123 11.58 -8.49 -9.12
C SER A 123 11.95 -7.12 -9.63
#